data_AF-A0A239IEY9-F1
#
_entry.id   AF-A0A239IEY9-F1
#
_cell.length_a   1.000
_cell.length_b   1.000
_cell.length_c   1.000
_cell.angle_alpha   90.00
_cell.angle_beta   90.00
_cell.angle_gamma   90.00
#
_symmetry.space_group_name_H-M   'P 1'
#
loop_
_entity.id
_entity.type
_entity.pdbx_description
1 polymer ?
#
loop_
_entity_poly.entity_id
_entity_poly.type
_entity_poly.pdbx_seq_one_letter_code
_entity_poly.pdbx_strand_id
1 'polypeptide(L)'
;MSAFISNPIVMQLGEVGLFREWLKDNPCDYTVGAIDIIERQDGGEELIFMLNRDGNALSTFASVGAALRYIGDAALTHAFERYLLGFSSTRFDRLQDAVRKA
;
A
#
# COMPACT_ATOMS: atom_id res chain seq x y z
N MET A 1 -13.98 17.37 -9.69
CA MET A 1 -13.68 16.21 -8.80
C MET A 1 -12.49 15.49 -9.41
N SER A 2 -11.44 15.31 -8.62
CA SER A 2 -10.05 15.14 -9.05
C SER A 2 -9.80 13.83 -9.83
N ALA A 3 -9.28 13.93 -11.06
CA ALA A 3 -8.88 12.79 -11.90
C ALA A 3 -7.86 11.84 -11.24
N PHE A 4 -7.23 12.27 -10.14
CA PHE A 4 -6.31 11.47 -9.33
C PHE A 4 -6.99 10.35 -8.53
N ILE A 5 -8.29 10.45 -8.25
CA ILE A 5 -9.01 9.43 -7.46
C ILE A 5 -9.41 8.22 -8.32
N SER A 6 -9.40 8.37 -9.65
CA SER A 6 -9.83 7.32 -10.59
C SER A 6 -8.67 6.61 -11.31
N ASN A 7 -7.41 6.99 -11.06
CA ASN A 7 -6.26 6.32 -11.65
C ASN A 7 -5.87 5.10 -10.77
N PRO A 8 -5.97 3.87 -11.30
CA PRO A 8 -5.71 2.65 -10.53
C PRO A 8 -4.27 2.57 -9.99
N ILE A 9 -3.28 3.09 -10.73
CA ILE A 9 -1.87 3.09 -10.29
C ILE A 9 -1.66 4.04 -9.13
N VAL A 10 -2.31 5.20 -9.13
CA VAL A 10 -2.21 6.16 -8.01
C VAL A 10 -2.78 5.54 -6.74
N MET A 11 -3.88 4.78 -6.84
CA MET A 11 -4.43 4.05 -5.69
C MET A 11 -3.48 2.96 -5.20
N GLN A 12 -2.93 2.15 -6.12
CA GLN A 12 -1.97 1.10 -5.78
C GLN A 12 -0.70 1.66 -5.14
N LEU A 13 -0.15 2.76 -5.69
CA LEU A 13 1.01 3.43 -5.15
C LEU A 13 0.73 3.96 -3.74
N GLY A 14 -0.46 4.51 -3.51
CA GLY A 14 -0.90 4.94 -2.19
C GLY A 14 -0.97 3.77 -1.19
N GLU A 15 -1.53 2.63 -1.60
CA GLU A 15 -1.61 1.43 -0.76
C GLU A 15 -0.21 0.86 -0.44
N VAL A 16 0.68 0.75 -1.43
CA VAL A 16 2.06 0.30 -1.23
C VAL A 16 2.84 1.27 -0.33
N GLY A 17 2.62 2.58 -0.48
CA GLY A 17 3.18 3.59 0.41
C GLY A 17 2.72 3.42 1.85
N LEU A 18 1.42 3.20 2.07
CA LEU A 18 0.87 2.92 3.41
C LEU A 18 1.41 1.62 4.00
N PHE A 19 1.54 0.58 3.18
CA PHE A 19 2.13 -0.69 3.60
C PHE A 19 3.60 -0.53 4.01
N ARG A 20 4.38 0.24 3.24
CA ARG A 20 5.77 0.56 3.56
C ARG A 20 5.91 1.27 4.90
N GLU A 21 5.10 2.31 5.15
CA GLU A 21 5.16 3.03 6.43
C GLU A 21 4.72 2.12 7.58
N TRP A 22 3.64 1.37 7.40
CA TRP A 22 3.16 0.45 8.42
C TRP A 22 4.23 -0.59 8.79
N LEU A 23 4.93 -1.19 7.82
CA LEU A 23 6.00 -2.16 8.10
C LEU A 23 7.19 -1.54 8.88
N LYS A 24 7.49 -0.25 8.72
CA LYS A 24 8.55 0.42 9.51
C LYS A 24 8.18 0.54 10.97
N ASP A 25 6.90 0.76 11.26
CA ASP A 25 6.39 0.99 12.61
C ASP A 25 6.05 -0.32 13.34
N ASN A 26 6.03 -1.46 12.65
CA ASN A 26 5.71 -2.76 13.22
C ASN A 26 6.97 -3.63 13.38
N PRO A 27 7.13 -4.32 14.52
CA PRO A 27 8.28 -5.21 14.75
C PRO A 27 8.12 -6.50 13.93
N CYS A 28 8.47 -6.43 12.64
CA CYS A 28 8.52 -7.57 11.74
C CYS A 28 9.74 -7.49 10.82
N ASP A 29 10.13 -8.64 10.26
CA ASP A 29 11.34 -8.76 9.44
C ASP A 29 11.16 -8.23 8.00
N TYR A 30 9.96 -7.73 7.66
CA TYR A 30 9.58 -7.37 6.29
C TYR A 30 9.72 -5.88 6.03
N THR A 31 10.19 -5.53 4.83
CA THR A 31 10.21 -4.13 4.35
C THR A 31 9.84 -4.05 2.87
N VAL A 32 9.28 -2.91 2.46
CA VAL A 32 9.12 -2.57 1.04
C VAL A 32 10.41 -1.91 0.53
N GLY A 33 11.00 -2.54 -0.48
CA GLY A 33 12.18 -2.07 -1.21
C GLY A 33 11.83 -1.11 -2.34
N ALA A 34 12.39 -1.38 -3.52
CA ALA A 34 12.11 -0.61 -4.73
C ALA A 34 10.63 -0.70 -5.12
N ILE A 35 10.09 0.39 -5.66
CA ILE A 35 8.74 0.49 -6.21
C ILE A 35 8.92 1.05 -7.61
N ASP A 36 8.46 0.31 -8.61
CA ASP A 36 8.61 0.65 -10.02
C ASP A 36 7.23 0.66 -10.71
N ILE A 37 7.12 1.47 -11.76
CA ILE A 37 5.98 1.44 -12.68
C ILE A 37 6.52 0.95 -14.01
N ILE A 38 5.97 -0.14 -14.51
CA ILE A 38 6.38 -0.78 -15.76
C ILE A 38 5.28 -0.63 -16.82
N GLU A 39 5.70 -0.45 -18.07
CA GLU A 39 4.79 -0.48 -19.22
C GLU A 39 4.60 -1.93 -19.69
N ARG A 40 3.35 -2.36 -19.78
CA ARG A 40 2.94 -3.66 -20.31
C ARG A 40 2.97 -3.63 -21.84
N GLN A 41 3.04 -4.83 -22.43
CA GLN A 41 3.06 -4.99 -23.90
C GLN A 41 1.81 -4.44 -24.60
N ASP A 42 0.69 -4.28 -23.90
CA ASP A 42 -0.53 -3.70 -24.42
C ASP A 42 -0.61 -2.17 -24.25
N GLY A 43 0.48 -1.52 -23.83
CA GLY A 43 0.54 -0.08 -23.59
C GLY A 43 -0.12 0.35 -22.28
N GLY A 44 -0.54 -0.59 -21.43
CA GLY A 44 -0.98 -0.33 -20.07
C GLY A 44 0.21 -0.13 -19.13
N GLU A 45 -0.01 0.52 -17.99
CA GLU A 45 0.99 0.64 -16.93
C GLU A 45 0.64 -0.31 -15.76
N GLU A 46 1.65 -0.82 -15.07
CA GLU A 46 1.52 -1.67 -13.88
C GLU A 46 2.52 -1.23 -12.81
N LEU A 47 2.05 -1.14 -11.55
CA LEU A 47 2.92 -0.90 -10.41
C LEU A 47 3.41 -2.24 -9.84
N ILE A 48 4.72 -2.32 -9.59
CA ILE A 48 5.35 -3.42 -8.90
C ILE A 48 6.17 -2.90 -7.72
N PHE A 49 6.34 -3.73 -6.69
CA PHE A 49 7.27 -3.42 -5.60
C PHE A 49 7.98 -4.68 -5.11
N MET A 50 9.20 -4.48 -4.61
CA MET A 50 10.00 -5.53 -4.01
C MET A 50 9.67 -5.66 -2.52
N LEU A 51 9.33 -6.86 -2.08
CA LEU A 51 9.28 -7.22 -0.67
C LEU A 51 10.65 -7.78 -0.27
N ASN A 52 11.20 -7.27 0.82
CA ASN A 52 12.42 -7.76 1.43
C ASN A 52 12.10 -8.45 2.75
N ARG A 53 12.96 -9.39 3.16
CA ARG A 53 13.00 -9.94 4.51
C ARG A 53 14.43 -9.88 5.05
N ASP A 54 14.62 -9.34 6.25
CA ASP A 54 15.94 -9.23 6.88
C ASP A 54 17.00 -8.56 5.98
N GLY A 55 16.58 -7.52 5.24
CA GLY A 55 17.42 -6.79 4.30
C GLY A 55 17.69 -7.49 2.95
N ASN A 56 17.19 -8.71 2.74
CA ASN A 56 17.35 -9.45 1.50
C ASN A 56 16.11 -9.37 0.63
N ALA A 57 16.30 -9.21 -0.69
CA ALA A 57 15.21 -9.24 -1.67
C ALA A 57 14.57 -10.63 -1.67
N LEU A 58 13.26 -10.67 -1.44
CA LEU A 58 12.51 -11.92 -1.36
C LEU A 58 11.73 -12.17 -2.65
N SER A 59 10.93 -11.21 -3.10
CA SER A 59 10.23 -11.27 -4.40
C SER A 59 9.64 -9.91 -4.77
N THR A 60 9.17 -9.81 -6.02
CA THR A 60 8.44 -8.65 -6.54
C THR A 60 6.96 -8.96 -6.66
N PHE A 61 6.10 -8.00 -6.30
CA PHE A 61 4.64 -8.15 -6.28
C PHE A 61 3.94 -6.98 -6.97
N ALA A 62 2.84 -7.29 -7.66
CA ALA A 62 1.97 -6.32 -8.31
C ALA A 62 0.91 -5.69 -7.37
N SER A 63 0.80 -6.16 -6.12
CA SER A 63 -0.14 -5.62 -5.13
C SER A 63 0.22 -6.03 -3.70
N VAL A 64 -0.20 -5.22 -2.72
CA VAL A 64 -0.01 -5.54 -1.29
C VAL A 64 -0.73 -6.83 -0.92
N GLY A 65 -1.95 -7.05 -1.43
CA GLY A 65 -2.68 -8.29 -1.22
C GLY A 65 -1.94 -9.54 -1.73
N ALA A 66 -1.21 -9.45 -2.85
CA ALA A 66 -0.37 -10.55 -3.33
C ALA A 66 0.83 -10.81 -2.39
N ALA A 67 1.48 -9.76 -1.90
CA ALA A 67 2.56 -9.87 -0.94
C ALA A 67 2.11 -10.48 0.39
N LEU A 68 0.96 -10.04 0.94
CA LEU A 68 0.39 -10.58 2.19
C LEU A 68 0.02 -12.07 2.06
N ARG A 69 -0.58 -12.47 0.93
CA ARG A 69 -0.84 -13.89 0.64
C ARG A 69 0.44 -14.71 0.54
N TYR A 70 1.50 -14.16 0.00
CA TYR A 70 2.80 -14.82 -0.06
C TYR A 70 3.41 -15.00 1.34
N ILE A 71 3.34 -13.97 2.18
CA ILE A 71 3.82 -14.05 3.58
C ILE A 71 3.07 -15.15 4.33
N GLY A 72 1.77 -15.30 4.08
CA GLY A 72 0.96 -16.36 4.67
C GLY A 72 0.65 -16.17 6.17
N ASP A 73 0.93 -14.98 6.71
CA ASP A 73 0.63 -14.62 8.09
C ASP A 73 -0.72 -13.89 8.17
N ALA A 74 -1.73 -14.58 8.69
CA ALA A 74 -3.08 -14.06 8.86
C ALA A 74 -3.15 -12.92 9.89
N ALA A 75 -2.32 -12.95 10.93
CA ALA A 75 -2.29 -11.89 11.95
C ALA A 75 -1.72 -10.59 11.37
N LEU A 76 -0.64 -10.69 10.60
CA LEU A 76 -0.03 -9.57 9.89
C LEU A 76 -1.02 -8.98 8.86
N THR A 77 -1.68 -9.85 8.09
CA THR A 77 -2.70 -9.46 7.11
C THR A 77 -3.83 -8.66 7.76
N HIS A 78 -4.44 -9.21 8.82
CA HIS A 78 -5.51 -8.52 9.55
C HIS A 78 -5.06 -7.23 10.23
N ALA A 79 -3.83 -7.18 10.75
CA ALA A 79 -3.30 -5.97 11.37
C ALA A 79 -3.16 -4.83 10.36
N PHE A 80 -2.68 -5.12 9.15
CA PHE A 80 -2.60 -4.12 8.08
C PHE A 80 -3.99 -3.68 7.58
N GLU A 81 -4.93 -4.62 7.41
CA GLU A 81 -6.32 -4.28 7.05
C GLU A 81 -6.96 -3.33 8.06
N ARG A 82 -6.76 -3.58 9.36
CA ARG A 82 -7.23 -2.68 10.43
C ARG A 82 -6.55 -1.31 10.38
N TYR A 83 -5.26 -1.26 10.07
CA TYR A 83 -4.54 0.00 9.88
C TYR A 83 -5.13 0.81 8.73
N LEU A 84 -5.42 0.19 7.58
CA LEU A 84 -6.07 0.86 6.44
C LEU A 84 -7.46 1.39 6.78
N LEU A 85 -8.27 0.60 7.50
CA LEU A 85 -9.59 1.04 7.97
C LEU A 85 -9.48 2.28 8.87
N GLY A 86 -8.56 2.25 9.85
CA GLY A 86 -8.30 3.39 10.74
C GLY A 86 -7.73 4.62 10.00
N PHE A 87 -6.90 4.41 8.99
CA PHE A 87 -6.39 5.49 8.14
C PHE A 87 -7.51 6.17 7.35
N SER A 88 -8.44 5.38 6.80
CA SER A 88 -9.59 5.91 6.06
C SER A 88 -10.52 6.73 6.96
N SER A 89 -10.88 6.24 8.15
CA SER A 89 -11.80 6.94 9.06
C SER A 89 -11.20 8.26 9.56
N THR A 90 -9.94 8.25 9.99
CA THR A 90 -9.26 9.44 10.53
C THR A 90 -9.14 10.57 9.49
N ARG A 91 -9.01 10.23 8.21
CA ARG A 91 -8.91 11.22 7.12
C ARG A 91 -10.28 11.74 6.69
N PHE A 92 -11.32 10.90 6.70
CA PHE A 92 -12.71 11.33 6.50
C PHE A 92 -13.16 12.29 7.61
N ASP A 93 -12.82 12.01 8.86
CA ASP A 93 -13.16 12.88 10.00
C ASP A 93 -12.48 14.25 9.87
N ARG A 94 -11.19 14.29 9.53
CA ARG A 94 -10.45 15.56 9.31
C ARG A 94 -10.98 16.37 8.13
N LEU A 95 -11.42 15.70 7.05
CA LEU A 95 -12.02 16.37 5.89
C LEU A 95 -13.40 16.91 6.22
N GLN A 96 -14.21 16.18 6.98
CA GLN A 96 -15.51 16.66 7.46
C GLN A 96 -15.35 17.87 8.39
N ASP A 97 -14.39 17.83 9.32
CA ASP A 97 -14.10 18.96 10.20
C ASP A 97 -13.59 20.20 9.45
N ALA A 98 -12.79 20.01 8.40
CA ALA A 98 -12.32 21.12 7.55
C ALA A 98 -13.46 21.75 6.73
N VAL A 99 -14.39 20.94 6.21
CA VAL A 99 -15.58 21.41 5.47
C VAL A 99 -16.59 22.07 6.39
N ARG A 100 -16.74 21.61 7.64
CA ARG A 100 -17.70 22.18 8.60
C ARG A 100 -17.25 23.51 9.21
N LYS A 101 -15.96 23.84 9.08
CA LYS A 101 -15.34 25.09 9.55
C LYS A 101 -15.10 26.12 8.43
N ALA A 102 -15.39 25.77 7.18
CA ALA A 102 -15.35 26.67 6.02
C ALA A 102 -16.75 27.19 5.70
#